data_AF-A0AAI8VTQ9-F1
#
_entry.id   AF-A0AAI8VTQ9-F1
#
_cell.length_a   1.000
_cell.length_b   1.000
_cell.length_c   1.000
_cell.angle_alpha   90.00
_cell.angle_beta   90.00
_cell.angle_gamma   90.00
#
_symmetry.space_group_name_H-M   'P 1'
#
loop_
_entity.id
_entity.type
_entity.pdbx_description
1 polymer ?
#
loop_
_entity_poly.entity_id
_entity_poly.type
_entity_poly.pdbx_seq_one_letter_code
_entity_poly.pdbx_strand_id
1 'polypeptide(L)'
;MNEPHDLPDADLATWATTVQAAVTAIRNAGATTQTILLPGTDFTHATSFVENGSAGNLSRVTNPDGSTARLVFEVHQYLDADGSGQALECVSDHASDGFVPLARFLAAGGRRAFVGEIGGGNTSSCITNLCSSLAFINGNPDVFMGYTGWSAGGFSATDYNLTMTPMGSPGNFVDQQTVAQCVVGTRNGLGNSTASLNSTGLRGSSAASGGNSTDVVAIAGSARHSAGEMVGIVVVGLLTVFAMWL
;
A
#
# COMPACT_ATOMS: atom_id res chain seq x y z
N MET A 1 12.29 -7.76 -0.11
CA MET A 1 13.33 -6.98 0.59
C MET A 1 12.59 -5.92 1.34
N ASN A 2 12.84 -5.73 2.64
CA ASN A 2 12.15 -4.67 3.37
C ASN A 2 12.87 -3.35 3.13
N GLU A 3 12.11 -2.31 2.80
CA GLU A 3 12.54 -0.90 2.87
C GLU A 3 13.97 -0.60 2.41
N PRO A 4 14.33 -0.81 1.13
CA PRO A 4 15.57 -0.24 0.62
C PRO A 4 15.58 1.28 0.83
N HIS A 5 16.70 1.81 1.33
CA HIS A 5 16.86 3.22 1.65
C HIS A 5 18.30 3.67 1.37
N ASP A 6 18.53 4.98 1.35
CA ASP A 6 19.84 5.61 1.09
C ASP A 6 20.53 5.15 -0.20
N LEU A 7 19.75 4.75 -1.21
CA LEU A 7 20.26 4.47 -2.55
C LEU A 7 20.37 5.79 -3.33
N PRO A 8 21.58 6.21 -3.75
CA PRO A 8 21.74 7.36 -4.63
C PRO A 8 21.01 7.16 -5.96
N ASP A 9 20.60 8.25 -6.62
CA ASP A 9 19.93 8.20 -7.93
C ASP A 9 20.70 7.37 -8.97
N ALA A 10 22.04 7.44 -8.95
CA ALA A 10 22.92 6.69 -9.84
C ALA A 10 22.81 5.16 -9.65
N ASP A 11 22.37 4.70 -8.48
CA ASP A 11 22.30 3.30 -8.11
C ASP A 11 20.89 2.70 -8.25
N LEU A 12 19.87 3.51 -8.55
CA LEU A 12 18.50 3.00 -8.73
C LEU A 12 18.38 2.01 -9.91
N ALA A 13 19.19 2.20 -10.95
CA ALA A 13 19.28 1.24 -12.05
C ALA A 13 19.93 -0.09 -11.61
N THR A 14 20.94 -0.02 -10.75
CA THR A 14 21.61 -1.18 -10.14
C THR A 14 20.64 -1.91 -9.20
N TRP A 15 19.83 -1.18 -8.43
CA TRP A 15 18.79 -1.76 -7.59
C TRP A 15 17.74 -2.50 -8.42
N ALA A 16 17.21 -1.88 -9.48
CA ALA A 16 16.26 -2.55 -10.38
C ALA A 16 16.87 -3.79 -11.05
N THR A 17 18.17 -3.76 -11.38
CA THR A 17 18.90 -4.94 -11.90
C THR A 17 18.98 -6.05 -10.85
N THR A 18 19.18 -5.71 -9.59
CA THR A 18 19.17 -6.67 -8.46
C THR A 18 17.80 -7.29 -8.28
N VAL A 19 16.73 -6.47 -8.31
CA VAL A 19 15.34 -6.95 -8.25
C VAL A 19 15.01 -7.86 -9.45
N GLN A 20 15.46 -7.51 -10.66
CA GLN A 20 15.31 -8.36 -11.85
C GLN A 20 15.99 -9.72 -11.68
N ALA A 21 17.20 -9.76 -11.13
CA ALA A 21 17.89 -11.01 -10.85
C ALA A 21 17.10 -11.90 -9.86
N ALA A 22 16.53 -11.30 -8.81
CA ALA A 22 15.68 -12.00 -7.85
C ALA A 22 14.40 -12.56 -8.51
N VAL A 23 13.69 -11.75 -9.31
CA VAL A 23 12.51 -12.19 -10.06
C VAL A 23 12.85 -13.38 -10.96
N THR A 24 13.91 -13.26 -11.77
CA THR A 24 14.36 -14.33 -12.66
C THR A 24 14.70 -15.60 -11.90
N ALA A 25 15.42 -15.50 -10.79
CA ALA A 25 15.77 -16.64 -9.95
C ALA A 25 14.53 -17.34 -9.35
N ILE A 26 13.58 -16.57 -8.81
CA ILE A 26 12.32 -17.10 -8.26
C ILE A 26 11.52 -17.85 -9.34
N ARG A 27 11.37 -17.26 -10.53
CA ARG A 27 10.64 -17.89 -11.63
C ARG A 27 11.34 -19.16 -12.13
N ASN A 28 12.68 -19.13 -12.25
CA ASN A 28 13.47 -20.28 -12.69
C ASN A 28 13.48 -21.43 -11.65
N ALA A 29 13.24 -21.13 -10.37
CA ALA A 29 13.04 -22.14 -9.34
C ALA A 29 11.65 -22.83 -9.39
N GLY A 30 10.78 -22.42 -10.32
CA GLY A 30 9.46 -23.01 -10.55
C GLY A 30 8.29 -22.27 -9.91
N ALA A 31 8.54 -21.17 -9.19
CA ALA A 31 7.48 -20.35 -8.58
C ALA A 31 6.85 -19.40 -9.62
N THR A 32 6.00 -19.93 -10.50
CA THR A 32 5.43 -19.20 -11.66
C THR A 32 4.05 -18.58 -11.40
N THR A 33 3.41 -18.92 -10.28
CA THR A 33 2.01 -18.53 -10.00
C THR A 33 1.89 -17.51 -8.88
N GLN A 34 2.98 -17.25 -8.14
CA GLN A 34 3.01 -16.39 -6.98
C GLN A 34 3.22 -14.92 -7.38
N THR A 35 2.66 -14.01 -6.58
CA THR A 35 2.95 -12.58 -6.63
C THR A 35 4.36 -12.33 -6.11
N ILE A 36 5.11 -11.46 -6.81
CA ILE A 36 6.40 -10.94 -6.35
C ILE A 36 6.24 -9.44 -6.17
N LEU A 37 6.56 -8.98 -4.96
CA LEU A 37 6.54 -7.58 -4.55
C LEU A 37 7.88 -6.90 -4.91
N LEU A 38 7.79 -5.71 -5.50
CA LEU A 38 8.93 -4.95 -6.03
C LEU A 38 9.12 -3.66 -5.20
N PRO A 39 9.99 -3.67 -4.19
CA PRO A 39 10.25 -2.50 -3.33
C PRO A 39 11.22 -1.50 -3.97
N GLY A 40 10.97 -0.21 -3.76
CA GLY A 40 11.79 0.93 -4.19
C GLY A 40 12.82 1.40 -3.15
N THR A 41 13.43 2.57 -3.39
CA THR A 41 14.25 3.27 -2.37
C THR A 41 13.36 4.06 -1.40
N ASP A 42 13.99 4.83 -0.51
CA ASP A 42 13.35 5.75 0.42
C ASP A 42 12.27 5.06 1.26
N PHE A 43 12.65 3.92 1.84
CA PHE A 43 11.79 3.06 2.65
C PHE A 43 10.50 2.64 1.91
N THR A 44 10.53 2.68 0.57
CA THR A 44 9.38 2.43 -0.31
C THR A 44 8.19 3.36 -0.06
N HIS A 45 8.41 4.58 0.43
CA HIS A 45 7.32 5.50 0.74
C HIS A 45 6.42 5.78 -0.48
N ALA A 46 5.11 5.62 -0.30
CA ALA A 46 4.13 5.86 -1.36
C ALA A 46 4.16 7.32 -1.85
N THR A 47 4.46 8.27 -0.97
CA THR A 47 4.60 9.70 -1.27
C THR A 47 5.74 10.01 -2.23
N SER A 48 6.88 9.32 -2.13
CA SER A 48 8.06 9.59 -2.95
C SER A 48 8.28 8.57 -4.08
N PHE A 49 7.59 7.42 -4.06
CA PHE A 49 7.86 6.26 -4.93
C PHE A 49 7.94 6.57 -6.43
N VAL A 50 7.11 7.50 -6.91
CA VAL A 50 7.10 7.89 -8.33
C VAL A 50 8.21 8.90 -8.63
N GLU A 51 8.33 9.94 -7.82
CA GLU A 51 9.25 11.06 -8.05
C GLU A 51 10.71 10.71 -7.78
N ASN A 52 10.99 9.85 -6.80
CA ASN A 52 12.34 9.39 -6.46
C ASN A 52 12.90 8.39 -7.50
N GLY A 53 12.18 8.13 -8.59
CA GLY A 53 12.61 7.26 -9.67
C GLY A 53 12.46 5.75 -9.41
N SER A 54 11.99 5.32 -8.23
CA SER A 54 11.75 3.91 -7.94
C SER A 54 10.76 3.28 -8.92
N ALA A 55 9.60 3.90 -9.10
CA ALA A 55 8.55 3.41 -10.00
C ALA A 55 9.05 3.31 -11.45
N GLY A 56 9.80 4.32 -11.91
CA GLY A 56 10.37 4.33 -13.26
C GLY A 56 11.41 3.24 -13.46
N ASN A 57 12.32 3.05 -12.50
CA ASN A 57 13.38 2.04 -12.61
C ASN A 57 12.83 0.61 -12.50
N LEU A 58 11.94 0.35 -11.54
CA LEU A 58 11.33 -0.95 -11.33
C LEU A 58 10.31 -1.33 -12.42
N SER A 59 9.81 -0.36 -13.19
CA SER A 59 8.92 -0.64 -14.33
C SER A 59 9.58 -1.46 -15.43
N ARG A 60 10.91 -1.54 -15.46
CA ARG A 60 11.68 -2.34 -16.42
C ARG A 60 11.83 -3.80 -16.02
N VAL A 61 11.45 -4.17 -14.80
CA VAL A 61 11.54 -5.55 -14.30
C VAL A 61 10.45 -6.42 -14.92
N THR A 62 10.83 -7.56 -15.48
CA THR A 62 9.96 -8.51 -16.16
C THR A 62 10.20 -9.95 -15.70
N ASN A 63 9.20 -10.82 -15.89
CA ASN A 63 9.40 -12.26 -15.83
C ASN A 63 10.27 -12.73 -17.02
N PRO A 64 10.82 -13.97 -16.99
CA PRO A 64 11.61 -14.50 -18.10
C PRO A 64 10.91 -14.54 -19.46
N ASP A 65 9.57 -14.57 -19.47
CA ASP A 65 8.74 -14.51 -20.69
C ASP A 65 8.50 -13.07 -21.20
N GLY A 66 9.10 -12.07 -20.56
CA GLY A 66 8.94 -10.64 -20.87
C GLY A 66 7.67 -10.00 -20.29
N SER A 67 6.80 -10.77 -19.63
CA SER A 67 5.59 -10.23 -19.01
C SER A 67 5.88 -9.52 -17.68
N THR A 68 4.96 -8.67 -17.25
CA THR A 68 4.94 -8.11 -15.88
C THR A 68 3.87 -8.79 -15.00
N ALA A 69 3.34 -9.94 -15.46
CA ALA A 69 2.28 -10.66 -14.76
C ALA A 69 2.72 -11.01 -13.33
N ARG A 70 1.88 -10.68 -12.35
CA ARG A 70 2.12 -10.91 -10.91
C ARG A 70 3.39 -10.24 -10.36
N LEU A 71 3.90 -9.20 -11.03
CA LEU A 71 4.94 -8.31 -10.53
C LEU A 71 4.30 -7.00 -10.08
N VAL A 72 4.25 -6.80 -8.77
CA VAL A 72 3.46 -5.77 -8.10
C VAL A 72 4.40 -4.86 -7.34
N PHE A 73 4.23 -3.55 -7.43
CA PHE A 73 5.06 -2.64 -6.63
C PHE A 73 4.69 -2.75 -5.15
N GLU A 74 5.69 -2.68 -4.28
CA GLU A 74 5.50 -2.61 -2.84
C GLU A 74 5.80 -1.20 -2.38
N VAL A 75 4.85 -0.62 -1.64
CA VAL A 75 5.01 0.69 -1.02
C VAL A 75 4.61 0.63 0.44
N HIS A 76 5.28 1.42 1.27
CA HIS A 76 4.96 1.62 2.67
C HIS A 76 4.48 3.05 2.87
N GLN A 77 3.66 3.31 3.89
CA GLN A 77 3.33 4.68 4.26
C GLN A 77 2.85 4.76 5.71
N TYR A 78 3.60 5.46 6.56
CA TYR A 78 3.11 5.90 7.86
C TYR A 78 2.53 7.30 7.77
N LEU A 79 1.77 7.66 8.81
CA LEU A 79 0.87 8.82 8.81
C LEU A 79 1.31 9.90 9.84
N ASP A 80 2.41 9.65 10.55
CA ASP A 80 3.05 10.62 11.43
C ASP A 80 3.89 11.63 10.65
N ALA A 81 4.33 12.69 11.34
CA ALA A 81 4.83 13.90 10.69
C ALA A 81 6.07 13.71 9.82
N ASP A 82 6.91 12.72 10.12
CA ASP A 82 8.10 12.38 9.34
C ASP A 82 7.96 11.06 8.58
N GLY A 83 6.79 10.41 8.62
CA GLY A 83 6.52 9.15 7.95
C GLY A 83 7.29 7.94 8.51
N SER A 84 7.87 8.05 9.71
CA SER A 84 8.69 7.00 10.31
C SER A 84 7.90 5.88 11.01
N GLY A 85 6.63 6.12 11.36
CA GLY A 85 5.84 5.19 12.15
C GLY A 85 6.30 5.07 13.60
N GLN A 86 6.95 6.10 14.15
CA GLN A 86 7.44 6.12 15.53
C GLN A 86 6.54 6.94 16.46
N ALA A 87 5.86 7.95 15.91
CA ALA A 87 4.99 8.80 16.72
C ALA A 87 3.63 8.13 16.95
N LEU A 88 3.04 8.44 18.11
CA LEU A 88 1.71 7.94 18.47
C LEU A 88 0.59 8.60 17.65
N GLU A 89 0.78 9.86 17.25
CA GLU A 89 -0.23 10.67 16.57
C GLU A 89 0.01 10.75 15.06
N CYS A 90 -1.08 10.81 14.31
CA CYS A 90 -1.07 10.92 12.86
C CYS A 90 -1.47 12.34 12.44
N VAL A 91 -0.84 12.85 11.38
CA VAL A 91 -1.05 14.22 10.88
C VAL A 91 -1.60 14.29 9.46
N SER A 92 -1.51 13.21 8.68
CA SER A 92 -1.97 13.15 7.29
C SER A 92 -2.48 11.76 6.92
N ASP A 93 -3.42 11.66 5.98
CA ASP A 93 -3.86 10.40 5.38
C ASP A 93 -3.07 10.04 4.11
N HIS A 94 -2.20 10.95 3.65
CA HIS A 94 -1.43 10.87 2.42
C HIS A 94 -2.24 10.51 1.16
N ALA A 95 -3.55 10.76 1.14
CA ALA A 95 -4.39 10.47 -0.01
C ALA A 95 -4.00 11.37 -1.19
N SER A 96 -3.88 12.68 -0.98
CA SER A 96 -3.64 13.64 -2.06
C SER A 96 -2.22 13.67 -2.61
N ASP A 97 -1.23 13.44 -1.75
CA ASP A 97 0.21 13.62 -1.98
C ASP A 97 0.94 12.28 -2.16
N GLY A 98 0.40 11.16 -1.70
CA GLY A 98 0.96 9.83 -1.94
C GLY A 98 0.09 8.94 -2.81
N PHE A 99 -1.08 8.53 -2.30
CA PHE A 99 -1.86 7.49 -2.96
C PHE A 99 -2.50 7.92 -4.28
N VAL A 100 -2.94 9.18 -4.43
CA VAL A 100 -3.49 9.69 -5.70
C VAL A 100 -2.41 9.76 -6.80
N PRO A 101 -1.23 10.38 -6.59
CA PRO A 101 -0.15 10.36 -7.57
C PRO A 101 0.28 8.94 -7.96
N LEU A 102 0.42 8.05 -6.96
CA LEU A 102 0.76 6.66 -7.20
C LEU A 102 -0.30 5.94 -8.03
N ALA A 103 -1.58 6.08 -7.68
CA ALA A 103 -2.69 5.48 -8.43
C ALA A 103 -2.70 5.90 -9.91
N ARG A 104 -2.42 7.18 -10.18
CA ARG A 104 -2.31 7.70 -11.57
C ARG A 104 -1.17 7.05 -12.33
N PHE A 105 0.01 6.93 -11.72
CA PHE A 105 1.15 6.23 -12.33
C PHE A 105 0.83 4.76 -12.63
N LEU A 106 0.23 4.06 -11.66
CA LEU A 106 -0.15 2.66 -11.78
C LEU A 106 -1.15 2.44 -12.91
N ALA A 107 -2.21 3.26 -12.98
CA ALA A 107 -3.22 3.18 -14.02
C ALA A 107 -2.63 3.42 -15.42
N ALA A 108 -1.77 4.43 -15.56
CA ALA A 108 -1.12 4.76 -16.82
C ALA A 108 -0.16 3.66 -17.30
N GLY A 109 0.54 2.99 -16.37
CA GLY A 109 1.47 1.91 -16.66
C GLY A 109 0.85 0.52 -16.76
N GLY A 110 -0.46 0.36 -16.51
CA GLY A 110 -1.10 -0.95 -16.38
C GLY A 110 -0.47 -1.78 -15.25
N ARG A 111 -0.05 -1.13 -14.17
CA ARG A 111 0.63 -1.75 -13.02
C ARG A 111 -0.28 -1.71 -11.80
N ARG A 112 0.11 -2.48 -10.78
CA ARG A 112 -0.55 -2.51 -9.47
C ARG A 112 0.46 -2.36 -8.36
N ALA A 113 0.01 -1.87 -7.21
CA ALA A 113 0.78 -1.81 -5.98
C ALA A 113 0.08 -2.56 -4.84
N PHE A 114 0.87 -2.97 -3.86
CA PHE A 114 0.43 -3.48 -2.58
C PHE A 114 1.05 -2.61 -1.49
N VAL A 115 0.25 -2.20 -0.50
CA VAL A 115 0.75 -1.39 0.62
C VAL A 115 1.27 -2.33 1.71
N GLY A 116 2.58 -2.58 1.72
CA GLY A 116 3.23 -3.57 2.57
C GLY A 116 3.22 -3.19 4.06
N GLU A 117 3.33 -1.91 4.36
CA GLU A 117 3.21 -1.38 5.71
C GLU A 117 2.43 -0.08 5.71
N ILE A 118 1.46 0.01 6.62
CA ILE A 118 0.74 1.23 6.96
C ILE A 118 0.24 1.13 8.40
N GLY A 119 0.35 2.21 9.17
CA GLY A 119 0.02 2.16 10.59
C GLY A 119 -0.03 3.52 11.25
N GLY A 120 -0.43 3.50 12.51
CA GLY A 120 -0.55 4.66 13.38
C GLY A 120 -0.99 4.21 14.78
N GLY A 121 -0.85 5.09 15.76
CA GLY A 121 -1.26 4.79 17.13
C GLY A 121 -2.76 4.60 17.31
N ASN A 122 -3.16 4.05 18.46
CA ASN A 122 -4.57 3.92 18.83
C ASN A 122 -5.14 5.24 19.38
N THR A 123 -5.16 6.27 18.53
CA THR A 123 -5.63 7.62 18.85
C THR A 123 -6.68 8.11 17.86
N SER A 124 -7.41 9.17 18.21
CA SER A 124 -8.43 9.76 17.34
C SER A 124 -7.86 10.34 16.04
N SER A 125 -6.64 10.88 16.08
CA SER A 125 -5.98 11.44 14.90
C SER A 125 -5.65 10.32 13.90
N CYS A 126 -5.15 9.19 14.40
CA CYS A 126 -4.82 8.04 13.57
C CYS A 126 -6.05 7.30 13.08
N ILE A 127 -7.10 7.15 13.89
CA ILE A 127 -8.38 6.61 13.41
C ILE A 127 -8.88 7.44 12.21
N THR A 128 -8.84 8.77 12.30
CA THR A 128 -9.30 9.64 11.20
C THR A 128 -8.46 9.44 9.93
N ASN A 129 -7.13 9.58 10.06
CA ASN A 129 -6.24 9.53 8.90
C ASN A 129 -6.14 8.13 8.30
N LEU A 130 -5.94 7.09 9.13
CA LEU A 130 -5.80 5.71 8.66
C LEU A 130 -7.08 5.22 7.98
N CYS A 131 -8.26 5.46 8.56
CA CYS A 131 -9.51 5.09 7.91
C CYS A 131 -9.68 5.78 6.55
N SER A 132 -9.26 7.05 6.41
CA SER A 132 -9.28 7.78 5.14
C SER A 132 -8.33 7.15 4.11
N SER A 133 -7.07 6.89 4.47
CA SER A 133 -6.09 6.23 3.60
C SER A 133 -6.58 4.87 3.12
N LEU A 134 -7.07 4.03 4.05
CA LEU A 134 -7.55 2.67 3.74
C LEU A 134 -8.83 2.70 2.91
N ALA A 135 -9.71 3.69 3.12
CA ALA A 135 -10.88 3.91 2.28
C ALA A 135 -10.48 4.28 0.84
N PHE A 136 -9.47 5.13 0.65
CA PHE A 136 -8.94 5.45 -0.67
C PHE A 136 -8.36 4.18 -1.34
N ILE A 137 -7.52 3.42 -0.63
CA ILE A 137 -6.93 2.18 -1.16
C ILE A 137 -8.02 1.18 -1.59
N ASN A 138 -9.01 0.93 -0.73
CA ASN A 138 -10.14 0.04 -1.02
C ASN A 138 -11.01 0.53 -2.19
N GLY A 139 -11.15 1.85 -2.34
CA GLY A 139 -11.92 2.50 -3.41
C GLY A 139 -11.23 2.47 -4.78
N ASN A 140 -9.96 2.03 -4.86
CA ASN A 140 -9.19 1.98 -6.10
C ASN A 140 -8.58 0.58 -6.35
N PRO A 141 -9.42 -0.48 -6.38
CA PRO A 141 -8.94 -1.87 -6.41
C PRO A 141 -8.27 -2.25 -7.74
N ASP A 142 -8.49 -1.49 -8.82
CA ASP A 142 -7.83 -1.75 -10.10
C ASP A 142 -6.31 -1.58 -10.00
N VAL A 143 -5.85 -0.63 -9.19
CA VAL A 143 -4.43 -0.29 -9.03
C VAL A 143 -3.85 -0.72 -7.68
N PHE A 144 -4.65 -0.82 -6.62
CA PHE A 144 -4.19 -1.34 -5.33
C PHE A 144 -4.74 -2.74 -5.06
N MET A 145 -3.85 -3.68 -4.75
CA MET A 145 -4.21 -5.06 -4.41
C MET A 145 -4.67 -5.23 -2.97
N GLY A 146 -4.31 -4.30 -2.09
CA GLY A 146 -4.60 -4.34 -0.67
C GLY A 146 -3.51 -3.69 0.16
N TYR A 147 -3.56 -3.98 1.46
CA TYR A 147 -2.65 -3.44 2.45
C TYR A 147 -2.44 -4.42 3.61
N THR A 148 -1.34 -4.25 4.32
CA THR A 148 -1.06 -4.87 5.62
C THR A 148 -0.78 -3.80 6.67
N GLY A 149 -1.49 -3.91 7.80
CA GLY A 149 -1.30 -3.00 8.93
C GLY A 149 -0.05 -3.36 9.74
N TRP A 150 0.72 -2.35 10.13
CA TRP A 150 1.84 -2.51 11.06
C TRP A 150 1.44 -1.98 12.46
N SER A 151 1.46 -2.80 13.53
CA SER A 151 1.87 -4.21 13.58
C SER A 151 1.20 -5.04 14.67
N ALA A 152 1.15 -6.36 14.46
CA ALA A 152 0.64 -7.32 15.45
C ALA A 152 1.71 -8.41 15.73
N GLY A 153 1.34 -9.46 16.47
CA GLY A 153 2.21 -10.60 16.73
C GLY A 153 2.98 -10.43 18.05
N GLY A 154 4.31 -10.41 17.99
CA GLY A 154 5.17 -10.36 19.18
C GLY A 154 5.24 -9.00 19.89
N PHE A 155 4.63 -7.95 19.32
CA PHE A 155 4.59 -6.62 19.92
C PHE A 155 3.66 -6.56 21.12
N SER A 156 4.05 -5.78 22.14
CA SER A 156 3.21 -5.52 23.32
C SER A 156 1.86 -4.95 22.88
N ALA A 157 0.77 -5.51 23.41
CA ALA A 157 -0.59 -5.02 23.15
C ALA A 157 -0.88 -3.66 23.83
N THR A 158 0.02 -3.18 24.69
CA THR A 158 -0.17 -1.93 25.45
C THR A 158 0.96 -0.94 25.31
N ASP A 159 2.20 -1.42 25.11
CA ASP A 159 3.39 -0.56 25.23
C ASP A 159 4.00 -0.20 23.87
N TYR A 160 3.62 -0.91 22.81
CA TYR A 160 4.08 -0.59 21.47
C TYR A 160 3.16 0.45 20.82
N ASN A 161 3.75 1.54 20.34
CA ASN A 161 3.08 2.76 19.91
C ASN A 161 2.05 2.48 18.80
N LEU A 162 2.39 1.61 17.85
CA LEU A 162 1.59 1.25 16.67
C LEU A 162 0.94 -0.15 16.81
N THR A 163 0.70 -0.59 18.05
CA THR A 163 0.20 -1.95 18.27
C THR A 163 -1.18 -2.18 17.66
N MET A 164 -1.26 -3.28 16.91
CA MET A 164 -2.43 -3.96 16.37
C MET A 164 -2.57 -5.36 16.97
N THR A 165 -1.73 -5.74 17.95
CA THR A 165 -1.85 -7.00 18.68
C THR A 165 -3.15 -7.01 19.49
N PRO A 166 -4.07 -7.96 19.28
CA PRO A 166 -5.31 -8.01 20.04
C PRO A 166 -5.04 -8.32 21.51
N MET A 167 -5.88 -7.79 22.39
CA MET A 167 -5.88 -8.12 23.81
C MET A 167 -6.77 -9.34 24.09
N GLY A 168 -6.52 -10.02 25.20
CA GLY A 168 -7.39 -11.10 25.67
C GLY A 168 -6.77 -12.49 25.49
N SER A 169 -7.62 -13.48 25.22
CA SER A 169 -7.22 -14.90 25.21
C SER A 169 -7.96 -15.67 24.11
N PRO A 170 -7.51 -16.89 23.74
CA PRO A 170 -8.15 -17.68 22.70
C PRO A 170 -9.67 -17.81 22.90
N GLY A 171 -10.44 -17.39 21.89
CA GLY A 171 -11.90 -17.38 21.92
C GLY A 171 -12.54 -16.08 22.46
N ASN A 172 -11.74 -15.14 22.98
CA ASN A 172 -12.20 -13.84 23.47
C ASN A 172 -11.11 -12.77 23.25
N PHE A 173 -10.74 -12.57 21.99
CA PHE A 173 -9.83 -11.51 21.59
C PHE A 173 -10.60 -10.22 21.33
N VAL A 174 -10.00 -9.09 21.73
CA VAL A 174 -10.48 -7.74 21.44
C VAL A 174 -9.41 -7.03 20.64
N ASP A 175 -9.77 -6.62 19.42
CA ASP A 175 -8.90 -5.88 18.54
C ASP A 175 -8.59 -4.47 19.09
N GLN A 176 -7.43 -3.97 18.69
CA GLN A 176 -7.05 -2.58 18.89
C GLN A 176 -8.02 -1.65 18.13
N GLN A 177 -8.15 -0.40 18.56
CA GLN A 177 -9.16 0.53 18.00
C GLN A 177 -8.95 0.77 16.50
N THR A 178 -7.71 1.00 16.07
CA THR A 178 -7.36 1.18 14.66
C THR A 178 -7.68 -0.05 13.82
N VAL A 179 -7.48 -1.25 14.37
CA VAL A 179 -7.82 -2.51 13.69
C VAL A 179 -9.33 -2.63 13.51
N ALA A 180 -10.08 -2.51 14.61
CA ALA A 180 -11.53 -2.68 14.59
C ALA A 180 -12.23 -1.64 13.69
N GLN A 181 -11.82 -0.36 13.80
CA GLN A 181 -12.49 0.73 13.11
C GLN A 181 -11.98 0.97 11.68
N CYS A 182 -10.67 0.81 11.44
CA CYS A 182 -10.08 1.12 10.15
C CYS A 182 -9.74 -0.13 9.34
N VAL A 183 -8.84 -1.00 9.82
CA VAL A 183 -8.37 -2.18 9.06
C VAL A 183 -9.53 -3.13 8.71
N VAL A 184 -10.38 -3.45 9.69
CA VAL A 184 -11.57 -4.29 9.49
C VAL A 184 -12.77 -3.44 9.06
N GLY A 185 -13.00 -2.31 9.74
CA GLY A 185 -14.18 -1.49 9.51
C GLY A 185 -14.29 -0.92 8.09
N THR A 186 -13.20 -0.45 7.49
CA THR A 186 -13.24 0.10 6.12
C THR A 186 -13.58 -0.94 5.07
N ARG A 187 -13.25 -2.22 5.29
CA ARG A 187 -13.61 -3.33 4.38
C ARG A 187 -15.09 -3.71 4.46
N ASN A 188 -15.72 -3.45 5.60
CA ASN A 188 -17.14 -3.73 5.82
C ASN A 188 -18.06 -2.54 5.45
N GLY A 189 -17.54 -1.51 4.77
CA GLY A 189 -18.30 -0.32 4.40
C GLY A 189 -18.58 0.63 5.56
N LEU A 190 -17.85 0.51 6.68
CA LEU A 190 -17.94 1.41 7.83
C LEU A 190 -16.94 2.58 7.75
N GLY A 191 -16.16 2.66 6.66
CA GLY A 191 -15.25 3.77 6.38
C GLY A 191 -16.00 4.94 5.71
N ASN A 192 -15.77 6.15 6.20
CA ASN A 192 -16.37 7.37 5.66
C ASN A 192 -15.67 7.77 4.34
N SER A 193 -16.09 7.19 3.21
CA SER A 193 -15.42 7.39 1.91
C SER A 193 -15.89 8.67 1.18
N THR A 194 -15.02 9.67 1.04
CA THR A 194 -15.24 10.85 0.16
C THR A 194 -14.25 10.96 -1.00
N ALA A 195 -13.26 10.07 -1.14
CA ALA A 195 -12.24 10.14 -2.19
C ALA A 195 -12.21 8.88 -3.05
N SER A 196 -13.05 8.82 -4.09
CA SER A 196 -12.90 7.90 -5.21
C SER A 196 -12.36 8.68 -6.41
N LEU A 197 -11.43 8.11 -7.18
CA LEU A 197 -10.99 8.73 -8.43
C LEU A 197 -12.16 8.75 -9.42
N ASN A 198 -12.68 9.93 -9.75
CA ASN A 198 -13.69 10.09 -10.80
C ASN A 198 -13.13 9.53 -12.13
N SER A 199 -13.87 8.60 -12.74
CA SER A 199 -13.51 7.91 -13.99
C SER A 199 -13.30 8.83 -15.21
N THR A 200 -13.61 10.12 -15.07
CA THR A 200 -13.44 11.15 -16.11
C THR A 200 -12.00 11.62 -16.27
N GLY A 201 -11.11 11.38 -15.29
CA GLY A 201 -9.69 11.77 -15.36
C GLY A 201 -8.79 10.84 -16.20
N LEU A 202 -9.32 9.73 -16.74
CA LEU A 202 -8.56 8.68 -17.43
C LEU A 202 -8.64 8.73 -18.97
N ARG A 203 -9.30 9.74 -19.56
CA ARG A 203 -9.31 9.94 -21.02
C ARG A 203 -8.50 11.18 -21.36
N GLY A 204 -7.42 10.96 -22.10
CA GLY A 204 -6.54 12.00 -22.61
C GLY A 204 -7.30 13.14 -23.30
N SER A 205 -6.78 14.34 -23.10
CA SER A 205 -7.32 15.62 -23.54
C SER A 205 -7.70 15.66 -25.03
N SER A 206 -8.98 15.90 -25.29
CA SER A 206 -9.42 16.65 -26.48
C SER A 206 -10.38 17.75 -26.01
N ALA A 207 -10.02 18.99 -26.32
CA ALA A 207 -10.59 20.23 -25.80
C ALA A 207 -12.11 20.38 -25.99
N ALA A 208 -12.80 20.93 -24.99
CA ALA A 208 -13.77 22.02 -25.12
C ALA A 208 -14.22 22.54 -23.73
N SER A 209 -14.65 23.80 -23.75
CA SER A 209 -14.87 24.76 -22.66
C SER A 209 -16.10 24.55 -21.76
N GLY A 210 -15.98 24.99 -20.51
CA GLY A 210 -16.99 25.82 -19.82
C GLY A 210 -17.98 25.10 -18.90
N GLY A 211 -18.12 25.62 -17.66
CA GLY A 211 -19.31 25.40 -16.82
C GLY A 211 -19.02 25.15 -15.35
N ASN A 212 -19.32 26.14 -14.51
CA ASN A 212 -19.36 26.06 -13.06
C ASN A 212 -20.74 25.48 -12.63
N SER A 213 -20.80 24.41 -11.84
CA SER A 213 -21.94 24.13 -10.96
C SER A 213 -21.63 23.05 -9.94
N THR A 214 -21.94 23.37 -8.69
CA THR A 214 -22.08 22.47 -7.54
C THR A 214 -23.33 21.61 -7.72
N ASP A 215 -23.18 20.28 -7.74
CA ASP A 215 -24.26 19.33 -7.39
C ASP A 215 -23.64 17.98 -7.01
N VAL A 216 -23.86 17.56 -5.77
CA VAL A 216 -23.47 16.25 -5.24
C VAL A 216 -24.67 15.33 -5.38
N VAL A 217 -24.62 14.38 -6.33
CA VAL A 217 -25.59 13.29 -6.44
C VAL A 217 -24.91 12.01 -5.99
N ALA A 218 -25.30 11.51 -4.82
CA ALA A 218 -24.91 10.18 -4.34
C ALA A 218 -25.65 9.10 -5.15
N ILE A 219 -24.90 8.24 -5.84
CA ILE A 219 -25.42 7.00 -6.42
C ILE A 219 -24.84 5.84 -5.62
N ALA A 220 -25.68 5.25 -4.77
CA ALA A 220 -25.37 3.99 -4.10
C ALA A 220 -25.45 2.84 -5.12
N GLY A 221 -24.30 2.38 -5.59
CA GLY A 221 -24.18 1.17 -6.42
C GLY A 221 -23.83 -0.04 -5.55
N SER A 222 -24.75 -0.99 -5.42
CA SER A 222 -24.49 -2.28 -4.77
C SER A 222 -23.58 -3.15 -5.65
N ALA A 223 -22.30 -3.27 -5.29
CA ALA A 223 -21.42 -4.30 -5.85
C ALA A 223 -21.50 -5.56 -4.98
N ARG A 224 -21.93 -6.68 -5.56
CA ARG A 224 -21.90 -7.99 -4.90
C ARG A 224 -20.45 -8.48 -4.84
N HIS A 225 -19.93 -8.66 -3.63
CA HIS A 225 -18.63 -9.31 -3.43
C HIS A 225 -18.76 -10.84 -3.65
N SER A 226 -17.98 -11.36 -4.59
CA SER A 226 -17.65 -12.79 -4.65
C SER A 226 -16.45 -13.03 -3.75
N ALA A 227 -16.52 -14.08 -2.91
CA ALA A 227 -15.41 -14.52 -2.07
C ALA A 227 -14.20 -14.88 -2.95
N GLY A 228 -13.08 -14.18 -2.74
CA GLY A 228 -11.82 -14.42 -3.44
C GLY A 228 -10.96 -15.43 -2.68
N GLU A 229 -10.46 -16.44 -3.39
CA GLU A 229 -9.45 -17.40 -2.93
C GLU A 229 -8.24 -16.71 -2.28
N MET A 230 -7.70 -17.33 -1.21
CA MET A 230 -6.42 -16.94 -0.63
C MET A 230 -5.30 -17.15 -1.66
N VAL A 231 -4.80 -16.05 -2.24
CA VAL A 231 -3.60 -16.05 -3.06
C VAL A 231 -2.40 -16.15 -2.12
N GLY A 232 -1.67 -17.27 -2.17
CA GLY A 232 -0.43 -17.45 -1.42
C GLY A 232 0.63 -16.43 -1.85
N ILE A 233 0.93 -15.48 -0.97
CA ILE A 233 2.07 -14.58 -1.11
C ILE A 233 3.30 -15.35 -0.63
N VAL A 234 4.29 -15.52 -1.50
CA VAL A 234 5.60 -16.02 -1.08
C VAL A 234 6.46 -14.81 -0.73
N VAL A 235 6.54 -14.51 0.57
CA VAL A 235 7.60 -13.67 1.13
C VAL A 235 8.82 -14.58 1.27
N VAL A 236 9.74 -14.57 0.28
CA VAL A 236 11.05 -15.21 0.49
C VAL A 236 11.87 -14.32 1.41
N GLY A 237 11.66 -14.47 2.71
CA GLY A 237 12.60 -14.06 3.72
C GLY A 237 13.81 -14.97 3.64
N LEU A 238 14.89 -14.49 3.03
CA LEU A 238 16.21 -15.03 3.33
C LEU A 238 16.49 -14.69 4.79
N LEU A 239 16.43 -15.70 5.66
CA LEU A 239 17.03 -15.79 7.00
C LEU A 239 17.14 -14.47 7.80
N THR A 240 16.24 -14.30 8.77
CA THR A 240 16.47 -13.55 10.02
C THR A 240 17.37 -12.31 9.90
N VAL A 241 16.80 -11.20 9.45
CA VAL A 241 17.21 -9.90 9.98
C VAL A 241 16.16 -9.56 11.02
N PHE A 242 16.54 -9.70 12.30
CA PHE A 242 15.83 -9.05 13.39
C PHE A 242 15.56 -7.62 12.93
N ALA A 243 14.30 -7.19 12.97
CA ALA A 243 13.98 -5.78 13.01
C ALA A 243 14.66 -5.22 14.27
N MET A 244 15.90 -4.77 14.11
CA MET A 244 16.67 -4.10 15.13
C MET A 244 16.45 -2.61 14.89
N TRP A 245 15.33 -2.14 15.43
CA TRP A 245 15.19 -0.78 15.91
C TRP A 245 14.64 -0.89 17.33
N LEU A 246 15.59 -0.93 18.28
CA LEU A 246 15.44 -0.31 19.59
C LEU A 246 15.88 1.15 19.46
#